data_AF-A0A847DBE6-F1
#
_entry.id   AF-A0A847DBE6-F1
#
_cell.length_a   1.000
_cell.length_b   1.000
_cell.length_c   1.000
_cell.angle_alpha   90.00
_cell.angle_beta   90.00
_cell.angle_gamma   90.00
#
_symmetry.space_group_name_H-M   'P 1'
#
loop_
_entity.id
_entity.type
_entity.pdbx_description
1 polymer ?
#
loop_
_entity_poly.entity_id
_entity_poly.type
_entity_poly.pdbx_seq_one_letter_code
_entity_poly.pdbx_strand_id
1 'polypeptide(L)'
;MSSENFTLLETPVVSLNTSFSFNLSTTTGTKTLYAWFIDEAGNISAPSTCIVDFAYGWFRYYDIGAEDDIPGLSLSTHAYEMTMYNSGNIYIVGITHGDIGEDKNNTLYGSAFVARLNSAGEVVWSRLLEATYRNEGDSYCYSSKGEHIAVDIYGNVYIAGGYDYMS
;
A
#
# COMPACT_ATOMS: atom_id res chain seq x y z
N MET A 1 61.20 -2.71 27.59
CA MET A 1 59.73 -2.79 27.71
C MET A 1 59.28 -3.95 26.85
N SER A 2 58.89 -5.07 27.46
CA SER A 2 58.42 -6.24 26.71
C SER A 2 57.08 -5.91 26.07
N SER A 3 56.97 -6.14 24.76
CA SER A 3 55.71 -6.06 24.04
C SER A 3 54.78 -7.16 24.55
N GLU A 4 53.68 -6.77 25.20
CA GLU A 4 52.56 -7.67 25.46
C GLU A 4 52.02 -8.14 24.10
N ASN A 5 52.24 -9.43 23.78
CA ASN A 5 51.67 -10.05 22.59
C ASN A 5 50.19 -10.32 22.86
N PHE A 6 49.30 -9.61 22.18
CA PHE A 6 47.86 -9.89 22.22
C PHE A 6 47.58 -11.13 21.37
N THR A 7 47.29 -12.25 22.02
CA THR A 7 46.81 -13.47 21.37
C THR A 7 45.35 -13.26 20.97
N LEU A 8 45.04 -13.38 19.68
CA LEU A 8 43.67 -13.39 19.18
C LEU A 8 42.91 -14.59 19.79
N LEU A 9 41.77 -14.34 20.43
CA LEU A 9 40.90 -15.39 20.96
C LEU A 9 40.36 -16.23 19.78
N GLU A 10 40.40 -17.56 19.90
CA GLU A 10 39.85 -18.49 18.91
C GLU A 10 38.35 -18.26 18.68
N THR A 11 37.86 -18.62 17.50
CA THR A 11 36.44 -18.51 17.14
C THR A 11 35.57 -19.30 18.12
N PRO A 12 34.50 -18.71 18.69
CA PRO A 12 33.69 -19.33 19.73
C PRO A 12 33.14 -20.70 19.29
N VAL A 13 33.37 -21.73 20.12
CA VAL A 13 33.13 -23.15 19.80
C VAL A 13 31.71 -23.60 20.19
N VAL A 14 30.96 -22.78 20.92
CA VAL A 14 29.63 -23.14 21.46
C VAL A 14 28.57 -22.15 20.98
N SER A 15 27.50 -22.66 20.38
CA SER A 15 26.31 -21.88 20.05
C SER A 15 25.44 -21.68 21.29
N LEU A 16 25.24 -20.42 21.69
CA LEU A 16 24.29 -20.05 22.73
C LEU A 16 22.91 -19.74 22.12
N ASN A 17 21.84 -20.37 22.62
CA ASN A 17 20.47 -20.08 22.21
C ASN A 17 19.63 -19.79 23.46
N THR A 18 19.22 -18.53 23.59
CA THR A 18 18.41 -18.03 24.71
C THR A 18 17.43 -16.97 24.19
N SER A 19 16.31 -16.80 24.89
CA SER A 19 15.24 -15.88 24.52
C SER A 19 15.01 -14.87 25.63
N PHE A 20 14.93 -13.59 25.25
CA PHE A 20 14.59 -12.49 26.16
C PHE A 20 13.45 -11.68 25.57
N SER A 21 12.49 -11.29 26.41
CA SER A 21 11.43 -10.37 26.03
C SER A 21 11.84 -8.94 26.37
N PHE A 22 11.77 -8.05 25.38
CA PHE A 22 12.00 -6.63 25.56
C PHE A 22 10.82 -5.84 25.01
N ASN A 23 10.23 -4.99 25.84
CA ASN A 23 9.15 -4.10 25.41
C ASN A 23 9.76 -2.82 24.81
N LEU A 24 9.55 -2.62 23.52
CA LEU A 24 10.02 -1.43 22.81
C LEU A 24 9.14 -0.21 23.11
N SER A 25 9.72 0.99 22.97
CA SER A 25 8.93 2.22 23.11
C SER A 25 7.87 2.31 22.03
N THR A 26 6.69 2.81 22.38
CA THR A 26 5.55 3.00 21.46
C THR A 26 5.75 4.13 20.44
N THR A 27 6.93 4.75 20.41
CA THR A 27 7.22 5.81 19.45
C THR A 27 7.50 5.25 18.07
N THR A 28 6.91 5.85 17.05
CA THR A 28 7.19 5.52 15.65
C THR A 28 8.63 5.81 15.26
N GLY A 29 9.05 5.24 14.15
CA GLY A 29 10.37 5.39 13.56
C GLY A 29 11.15 4.08 13.57
N THR A 30 12.28 4.13 12.87
CA THR A 30 13.25 3.05 12.79
C THR A 30 13.98 2.90 14.11
N LYS A 31 14.02 1.69 14.65
CA LYS A 31 14.77 1.33 15.85
C LYS A 31 15.80 0.27 15.52
N THR A 32 17.03 0.49 15.98
CA THR A 32 18.10 -0.51 15.88
C THR A 32 18.18 -1.27 17.21
N LEU A 33 17.91 -2.57 17.16
CA LEU A 33 18.16 -3.50 18.25
C LEU A 33 19.63 -3.92 18.20
N TYR A 34 20.26 -3.91 19.36
CA TYR A 34 21.63 -4.39 19.54
C TYR A 34 21.63 -5.52 20.58
N ALA A 35 22.38 -6.58 20.31
CA ALA A 35 22.62 -7.66 21.24
C ALA A 35 24.12 -7.96 21.33
N TRP A 36 24.63 -8.11 22.55
CA TRP A 36 26.01 -8.47 22.82
C TRP A 36 26.05 -9.73 23.68
N PHE A 37 27.11 -10.52 23.52
CA PHE A 37 27.42 -11.62 24.43
C PHE A 37 28.55 -11.18 25.35
N ILE A 38 28.46 -11.56 26.64
CA ILE A 38 29.53 -11.40 27.62
C ILE A 38 29.88 -12.77 28.19
N ASP A 39 31.16 -13.07 28.35
CA ASP A 39 31.62 -14.31 29.00
C ASP A 39 31.88 -14.12 30.51
N GLU A 40 32.22 -15.21 31.21
CA GLU A 40 32.51 -15.17 32.66
C GLU A 40 33.77 -14.37 33.01
N ALA A 41 34.67 -14.17 32.04
CA ALA A 41 35.87 -13.34 32.21
C ALA A 41 35.59 -11.84 31.95
N GLY A 42 34.39 -11.49 31.49
CA GLY A 42 33.96 -10.12 31.19
C GLY A 42 34.27 -9.64 29.77
N ASN A 43 34.68 -10.53 28.86
CA ASN A 43 34.90 -10.17 27.46
C ASN A 43 33.56 -9.96 26.74
N ILE A 44 33.46 -8.90 25.93
CA ILE A 44 32.23 -8.53 25.22
C ILE A 44 32.40 -8.75 23.71
N SER A 45 31.42 -9.36 23.06
CA SER A 45 31.41 -9.58 21.61
C SER A 45 31.22 -8.28 20.80
N ALA A 46 31.39 -8.34 19.49
CA ALA A 46 30.77 -7.34 18.62
C ALA A 46 29.23 -7.39 18.75
N PRO A 47 28.50 -6.28 18.57
CA PRO A 47 27.04 -6.30 18.58
C PRO A 47 26.51 -7.09 17.37
N SER A 48 25.52 -7.94 17.63
CA SER A 48 24.54 -8.33 16.61
C SER A 48 23.50 -7.23 16.49
N THR A 49 23.12 -6.86 15.27
CA THR A 49 22.17 -5.77 15.02
C THR A 49 20.97 -6.22 14.20
N CYS A 50 19.81 -5.63 14.48
CA CYS A 50 18.59 -5.79 13.69
C CYS A 50 17.84 -4.45 13.64
N ILE A 51 17.17 -4.18 12.52
CA ILE A 51 16.38 -2.96 12.32
C ILE A 51 14.90 -3.31 12.38
N VAL A 52 14.12 -2.54 13.15
CA VAL A 52 12.67 -2.68 13.29
C VAL A 52 12.01 -1.33 13.03
N ASP A 53 11.12 -1.27 12.06
CA ASP A 53 10.36 -0.07 11.73
C ASP A 53 8.99 -0.07 12.42
N PHE A 54 8.77 0.92 13.29
CA PHE A 54 7.47 1.14 13.94
C PHE A 54 6.73 2.26 13.22
N ALA A 55 5.64 1.95 12.54
CA ALA A 55 4.75 2.95 11.96
C ALA A 55 3.33 2.75 12.53
N TYR A 56 2.70 3.83 13.01
CA TYR A 56 1.25 3.82 13.20
C TYR A 56 0.62 3.80 11.80
N GLY A 57 -0.15 2.75 11.50
CA GLY A 57 -1.05 2.79 10.36
C GLY A 57 -2.12 3.85 10.62
N TRP A 58 -2.40 4.71 9.64
CA TRP A 58 -3.57 5.57 9.69
C TRP A 58 -4.76 4.83 9.10
N PHE A 59 -5.89 4.84 9.79
CA PHE A 59 -7.17 4.48 9.19
C PHE A 59 -7.65 5.68 8.38
N ARG A 60 -7.72 5.52 7.06
CA ARG A 60 -8.40 6.46 6.19
C ARG A 60 -9.71 5.86 5.74
N TYR A 61 -10.73 6.67 5.85
CA TYR A 61 -12.07 6.34 5.43
C TYR A 61 -12.33 7.09 4.12
N TYR A 62 -12.78 6.37 3.11
CA TYR A 62 -13.25 6.93 1.85
C TYR A 62 -14.66 6.35 1.62
N ASP A 63 -15.68 7.20 1.42
CA ASP A 63 -17.03 6.85 0.92
C ASP A 63 -18.04 6.13 1.90
N ILE A 64 -18.76 6.85 2.79
CA ILE A 64 -19.92 6.35 3.60
C ILE A 64 -21.19 7.18 3.35
N GLY A 65 -21.10 8.17 2.47
CA GLY A 65 -22.18 9.09 2.17
C GLY A 65 -21.80 9.95 0.97
N ALA A 66 -22.82 10.40 0.25
CA ALA A 66 -22.76 11.06 -1.06
C ALA A 66 -21.95 12.39 -1.13
N GLU A 67 -21.16 12.72 -0.11
CA GLU A 67 -20.52 14.04 0.06
C GLU A 67 -19.06 13.94 0.58
N ASP A 68 -18.51 12.76 0.90
CA ASP A 68 -17.10 12.61 1.34
C ASP A 68 -16.22 12.06 0.20
N ASP A 69 -15.46 12.96 -0.44
CA ASP A 69 -14.71 12.69 -1.66
C ASP A 69 -13.37 11.94 -1.45
N ILE A 70 -12.95 11.20 -2.48
CA ILE A 70 -11.57 10.76 -2.64
C ILE A 70 -10.74 11.94 -3.22
N PRO A 71 -9.75 12.49 -2.49
CA PRO A 71 -8.97 13.62 -2.95
C PRO A 71 -8.28 13.34 -4.29
N GLY A 72 -8.55 14.18 -5.29
CA GLY A 72 -7.96 14.08 -6.62
C GLY A 72 -8.82 13.33 -7.64
N LEU A 73 -10.01 12.84 -7.27
CA LEU A 73 -11.03 12.31 -8.19
C LEU A 73 -12.25 13.24 -8.26
N SER A 74 -13.19 12.99 -9.18
CA SER A 74 -14.39 13.83 -9.36
C SER A 74 -15.46 13.61 -8.28
N LEU A 75 -16.24 14.65 -7.99
CA LEU A 75 -17.30 14.76 -6.95
C LEU A 75 -18.51 13.81 -7.12
N SER A 76 -18.41 12.79 -7.97
CA SER A 76 -19.42 11.74 -8.15
C SER A 76 -18.77 10.40 -8.47
N THR A 77 -17.66 10.14 -7.78
CA THR A 77 -16.84 8.93 -7.92
C THR A 77 -17.03 8.07 -6.69
N HIS A 78 -17.48 6.84 -6.90
CA HIS A 78 -17.73 5.87 -5.85
C HIS A 78 -16.76 4.71 -6.02
N ALA A 79 -15.97 4.41 -5.00
CA ALA A 79 -15.06 3.27 -5.01
C ALA A 79 -15.74 2.06 -4.38
N TYR A 80 -15.72 0.93 -5.07
CA TYR A 80 -16.39 -0.29 -4.62
C TYR A 80 -15.43 -1.28 -3.98
N GLU A 81 -14.23 -1.42 -4.53
CA GLU A 81 -13.21 -2.30 -3.96
C GLU A 81 -11.82 -1.66 -4.05
N MET A 82 -10.96 -2.07 -3.11
CA MET A 82 -9.57 -1.70 -3.08
C MET A 82 -8.68 -2.91 -2.85
N THR A 83 -7.47 -2.86 -3.41
CA THR A 83 -6.42 -3.85 -3.16
C THR A 83 -5.07 -3.17 -3.03
N MET A 84 -4.12 -3.85 -2.40
CA MET A 84 -2.77 -3.33 -2.21
C MET A 84 -1.77 -4.24 -2.92
N TYR A 85 -0.94 -3.64 -3.76
CA TYR A 85 0.24 -4.28 -4.31
C TYR A 85 1.46 -3.68 -3.63
N ASN A 86 2.19 -4.48 -2.85
CA ASN A 86 3.34 -4.08 -2.02
C ASN A 86 3.07 -2.90 -1.04
N SER A 87 4.05 -2.56 -0.20
CA SER A 87 3.93 -1.51 0.82
C SER A 87 3.85 -0.11 0.19
N GLY A 88 2.67 0.24 -0.34
CA GLY A 88 2.36 1.61 -0.74
C GLY A 88 1.80 1.83 -2.14
N ASN A 89 1.44 0.77 -2.88
CA ASN A 89 0.60 0.94 -4.06
C ASN A 89 -0.81 0.39 -3.76
N ILE A 90 -1.73 1.31 -3.54
CA ILE A 90 -3.14 1.00 -3.33
C ILE A 90 -3.85 1.20 -4.66
N TYR A 91 -4.67 0.25 -5.06
CA TYR A 91 -5.48 0.32 -6.26
C TYR A 91 -6.94 0.29 -5.86
N ILE A 92 -7.73 1.19 -6.42
CA ILE A 92 -9.18 1.24 -6.22
C ILE A 92 -9.87 1.12 -7.57
N VAL A 93 -11.07 0.55 -7.53
CA VAL A 93 -11.96 0.45 -8.68
C VAL A 93 -13.36 0.90 -8.29
N GLY A 94 -14.12 1.40 -9.26
CA GLY A 94 -15.50 1.78 -9.03
C GLY A 94 -16.17 2.38 -10.25
N ILE A 95 -17.08 3.30 -10.00
CA ILE A 95 -17.80 4.08 -11.02
C ILE A 95 -17.60 5.58 -10.77
N THR A 96 -17.49 6.35 -11.84
CA THR A 96 -17.52 7.82 -11.79
C THR A 96 -18.53 8.36 -12.79
N HIS A 97 -19.23 9.44 -12.42
CA HIS A 97 -20.11 10.20 -13.34
C HIS A 97 -19.45 11.46 -13.88
N GLY A 98 -18.24 11.79 -13.41
CA GLY A 98 -17.49 12.93 -13.90
C GLY A 98 -16.14 12.54 -14.47
N ASP A 99 -15.41 13.54 -14.95
CA ASP A 99 -14.05 13.38 -15.45
C ASP A 99 -13.11 12.82 -14.37
N ILE A 100 -12.10 12.05 -14.76
CA ILE A 100 -11.12 11.51 -13.82
C ILE A 100 -9.70 11.80 -14.33
N GLY A 101 -8.96 12.63 -13.60
CA GLY A 101 -7.67 13.13 -14.09
C GLY A 101 -7.82 13.85 -15.43
N GLU A 102 -7.14 13.35 -16.46
CA GLU A 102 -7.22 13.86 -17.84
C GLU A 102 -8.32 13.20 -18.67
N ASP A 103 -8.86 12.06 -18.21
CA ASP A 103 -9.85 11.30 -18.96
C ASP A 103 -11.24 11.95 -18.82
N LYS A 104 -11.86 12.25 -19.96
CA LYS A 104 -13.17 12.87 -20.03
C LYS A 104 -14.27 11.83 -19.99
N ASN A 105 -15.17 11.98 -19.03
CA ASN A 105 -16.33 11.12 -18.90
C ASN A 105 -17.52 11.78 -19.60
N ASN A 106 -17.84 11.26 -20.76
CA ASN A 106 -18.95 11.71 -21.59
C ASN A 106 -20.16 10.79 -21.51
N THR A 107 -20.23 9.94 -20.48
CA THR A 107 -21.37 9.05 -20.23
C THR A 107 -22.38 9.71 -19.32
N LEU A 108 -23.67 9.39 -19.51
CA LEU A 108 -24.75 9.91 -18.67
C LEU A 108 -24.93 9.12 -17.36
N TYR A 109 -24.54 7.84 -17.35
CA TYR A 109 -24.82 6.89 -16.27
C TYR A 109 -23.54 6.36 -15.60
N GLY A 110 -22.42 7.02 -15.85
CA GLY A 110 -21.13 6.73 -15.27
C GLY A 110 -20.32 5.66 -16.00
N SER A 111 -19.01 5.70 -15.76
CA SER A 111 -18.01 4.84 -16.36
C SER A 111 -17.15 4.19 -15.30
N ALA A 112 -16.74 2.95 -15.55
CA ALA A 112 -15.80 2.25 -14.72
C ALA A 112 -14.48 2.99 -14.71
N PHE A 113 -13.87 3.12 -13.53
CA PHE A 113 -12.56 3.72 -13.38
C PHE A 113 -11.64 2.83 -12.55
N VAL A 114 -10.36 3.08 -12.70
CA VAL A 114 -9.31 2.58 -11.81
C VAL A 114 -8.43 3.74 -11.38
N ALA A 115 -8.00 3.75 -10.12
CA ALA A 115 -6.99 4.69 -9.65
C ALA A 115 -5.94 3.99 -8.80
N ARG A 116 -4.69 4.45 -8.91
CA ARG A 116 -3.60 4.06 -8.02
C ARG A 116 -3.29 5.20 -7.06
N LEU A 117 -3.27 4.88 -5.77
CA LEU A 117 -2.91 5.77 -4.69
C LEU A 117 -1.57 5.34 -4.09
N ASN A 118 -0.82 6.29 -3.54
CA ASN A 118 0.38 6.00 -2.76
C ASN A 118 0.02 5.57 -1.33
N SER A 119 1.02 5.22 -0.51
CA SER A 119 0.83 4.86 0.91
C SER A 119 0.22 5.99 1.75
N ALA A 120 0.30 7.23 1.27
CA ALA A 120 -0.33 8.38 1.89
C ALA A 120 -1.76 8.63 1.36
N GLY A 121 -2.36 7.70 0.60
CA GLY A 121 -3.72 7.82 0.07
C GLY A 121 -3.90 8.96 -0.94
N GLU A 122 -2.82 9.41 -1.59
CA GLU A 122 -2.87 10.43 -2.64
C GLU A 122 -2.93 9.74 -4.00
N VAL A 123 -3.80 10.22 -4.89
CA VAL A 123 -3.92 9.68 -6.24
C VAL A 123 -2.64 9.95 -7.02
N VAL A 124 -1.98 8.88 -7.46
CA VAL A 124 -0.79 8.94 -8.33
C VAL A 124 -1.20 8.97 -9.79
N TRP A 125 -2.20 8.15 -10.16
CA TRP A 125 -2.83 8.21 -11.46
C TRP A 125 -4.24 7.61 -11.37
N SER A 126 -5.09 7.98 -12.32
CA SER A 126 -6.45 7.45 -12.50
C SER A 126 -6.78 7.33 -13.98
N ARG A 127 -7.63 6.36 -14.35
CA ARG A 127 -8.07 6.12 -15.72
C ARG A 127 -9.52 5.69 -15.79
N LEU A 128 -10.21 6.09 -16.86
CA LEU A 128 -11.47 5.43 -17.28
C LEU A 128 -11.15 4.12 -17.98
N LEU A 129 -11.90 3.06 -17.66
CA LEU A 129 -11.71 1.73 -18.25
C LEU A 129 -12.53 1.55 -19.52
N GLU A 130 -13.72 2.14 -19.57
CA GLU A 130 -14.59 2.14 -20.76
C GLU A 130 -15.41 3.43 -20.79
N ALA A 131 -15.03 4.37 -21.66
CA ALA A 131 -15.86 5.51 -22.01
C ALA A 131 -16.62 5.16 -23.31
N THR A 132 -17.82 4.59 -23.19
CA THR A 132 -18.68 4.44 -24.36
C THR A 132 -19.22 5.81 -24.76
N TYR A 133 -18.64 6.37 -25.82
CA TYR A 133 -19.05 7.63 -26.41
C TYR A 133 -20.54 7.58 -26.75
N ARG A 134 -21.33 8.54 -26.23
CA ARG A 134 -22.65 8.82 -26.78
C ARG A 134 -22.46 9.43 -28.17
N ASN A 135 -23.00 8.81 -29.22
CA ASN A 135 -23.24 9.57 -30.46
C ASN A 135 -24.49 10.43 -30.22
N GLU A 136 -24.44 11.71 -30.59
CA GLU A 136 -25.64 12.57 -30.58
C GLU A 136 -26.73 11.92 -31.44
N GLY A 137 -27.83 11.49 -30.82
CA GLY A 137 -28.95 10.84 -31.50
C GLY A 137 -29.27 9.42 -31.01
N ASP A 138 -28.37 8.75 -30.28
CA ASP A 138 -28.67 7.45 -29.70
C ASP A 138 -29.58 7.60 -28.47
N SER A 139 -30.70 6.85 -28.47
CA SER A 139 -31.62 6.72 -27.33
C SER A 139 -31.09 5.78 -26.24
N TYR A 140 -29.93 5.16 -26.46
CA TYR A 140 -29.36 4.16 -25.57
C TYR A 140 -28.13 4.69 -24.88
N CYS A 141 -27.98 4.29 -23.64
CA CYS A 141 -26.95 4.76 -22.75
C CYS A 141 -26.43 3.58 -21.95
N TYR A 142 -25.12 3.55 -21.79
CA TYR A 142 -24.41 2.43 -21.19
C TYR A 142 -23.73 2.92 -19.92
N SER A 143 -23.77 2.08 -18.89
CA SER A 143 -23.04 2.28 -17.64
C SER A 143 -22.07 1.12 -17.47
N SER A 144 -20.81 1.44 -17.21
CA SER A 144 -19.81 0.45 -16.81
C SER A 144 -19.41 0.68 -15.36
N LYS A 145 -19.19 -0.42 -14.64
CA LYS A 145 -18.77 -0.41 -13.23
C LYS A 145 -17.65 -1.41 -13.04
N GLY A 146 -16.55 -1.00 -12.43
CA GLY A 146 -15.61 -1.95 -11.87
C GLY A 146 -16.02 -2.24 -10.43
N GLU A 147 -16.29 -3.50 -10.13
CA GLU A 147 -16.79 -3.94 -8.81
C GLU A 147 -15.71 -4.66 -8.03
N HIS A 148 -14.82 -5.36 -8.74
CA HIS A 148 -13.78 -6.17 -8.15
C HIS A 148 -12.40 -5.88 -8.74
N ILE A 149 -11.39 -5.90 -7.88
CA ILE A 149 -10.00 -5.66 -8.28
C ILE A 149 -9.04 -6.61 -7.57
N ALA A 150 -8.15 -7.23 -8.35
CA ALA A 150 -7.05 -8.05 -7.85
C ALA A 150 -5.74 -7.64 -8.53
N VAL A 151 -4.63 -7.79 -7.81
CA VAL A 151 -3.29 -7.57 -8.36
C VAL A 151 -2.45 -8.81 -8.11
N ASP A 152 -1.76 -9.30 -9.14
CA ASP A 152 -0.87 -10.46 -9.00
C ASP A 152 0.51 -10.08 -8.45
N ILE A 153 1.36 -11.09 -8.24
CA ILE A 153 2.71 -10.89 -7.70
C ILE A 153 3.65 -10.09 -8.63
N TYR A 154 3.28 -9.92 -9.90
CA TYR A 154 4.03 -9.13 -10.88
C TYR A 154 3.50 -7.70 -11.03
N GLY A 155 2.38 -7.37 -10.37
CA GLY A 155 1.77 -6.05 -10.42
C GLY A 155 0.77 -5.88 -11.55
N ASN A 156 0.35 -6.96 -12.22
CA ASN A 156 -0.73 -6.88 -13.20
C ASN A 156 -2.06 -6.71 -12.48
N VAL A 157 -2.86 -5.77 -12.96
CA VAL A 157 -4.15 -5.40 -12.38
C VAL A 157 -5.26 -6.08 -13.16
N TYR A 158 -6.11 -6.84 -12.46
CA TYR A 158 -7.26 -7.53 -13.02
C TYR A 158 -8.52 -6.93 -12.41
N ILE A 159 -9.45 -6.53 -13.27
CA ILE A 159 -10.68 -5.85 -12.86
C ILE A 159 -11.85 -6.64 -13.43
N ALA A 160 -12.84 -6.88 -12.58
CA ALA A 160 -14.12 -7.45 -12.98
C ALA A 160 -15.25 -6.52 -12.55
N GLY A 161 -16.36 -6.56 -13.28
CA GLY A 161 -17.52 -5.74 -13.00
C GLY A 161 -18.59 -5.86 -14.07
N GLY A 162 -19.54 -4.95 -14.02
CA GLY A 162 -20.78 -5.01 -14.79
C GLY A 162 -20.85 -3.97 -15.89
N TYR A 163 -21.67 -4.30 -16.90
CA TYR A 163 -22.08 -3.39 -17.96
C TYR A 163 -23.61 -3.40 -18.02
N ASP A 164 -24.23 -2.28 -17.69
CA ASP A 164 -25.68 -2.13 -17.66
C ASP A 164 -26.17 -1.41 -18.93
N TYR A 165 -27.19 -1.99 -19.54
CA TYR A 165 -27.95 -1.39 -20.63
C TYR A 165 -29.11 -0.59 -20.05
N MET A 166 -29.12 0.73 -20.26
CA MET A 166 -30.21 1.59 -19.84
C MET A 166 -30.99 2.06 -21.08
N SER A 167 -32.30 1.75 -21.11
CA SER A 167 -33.27 2.10 -22.16
C SER A 167 -34.29 3.12 -21.70
#